data_AF-A0A922XG46-F1
#
_entry.id   AF-A0A922XG46-F1
#
_cell.length_a   1.000
_cell.length_b   1.000
_cell.length_c   1.000
_cell.angle_alpha   90.00
_cell.angle_beta   90.00
_cell.angle_gamma   90.00
#
_symmetry.space_group_name_H-M   'P 1'
#
loop_
_entity.id
_entity.type
_entity.pdbx_description
1 polymer ?
#
loop_
_entity_poly.entity_id
_entity_poly.type
_entity_poly.pdbx_seq_one_letter_code
_entity_poly.pdbx_strand_id
1 'polypeptide(L)'
;MAGRSSGAVTLARTVRFAVNLASDPETPPRGVNGYAGVPPADGFAACYELTLACKGPPDPRTGYFLDIKDMDRAARAVALPRIARACLGARATPEHPAAVLGRVFGPLSDALGGTLESLTLALSPYHRLSMTAHLPGVALVRHRFEFSAAHRLHAPSLSDEENRRVFGKCNHPAGHGHNYVFEPEIALELAATAGRVPVAAIEAVVHEAVIARVDHTFLNHDVPEFGPAGLNPSVENIAAVCFRWLEPRIPQRLGPGARLARVTVWETEKTSAAYPA
;
A
#
# COMPACT_ATOMS: atom_id res chain seq x y z
N MET A 1 7.03 -7.55 43.10
CA MET A 1 7.05 -6.63 41.95
C MET A 1 5.92 -7.03 41.01
N ALA A 2 4.90 -6.20 40.87
CA ALA A 2 3.78 -6.48 39.98
C ALA A 2 4.27 -6.40 38.52
N GLY A 3 4.22 -7.53 37.81
CA GLY A 3 4.62 -7.61 36.41
C GLY A 3 3.73 -6.72 35.56
N ARG A 4 4.32 -5.72 34.90
CA ARG A 4 3.63 -4.97 33.85
C ARG A 4 3.33 -5.97 32.74
N SER A 5 2.05 -6.18 32.40
CA SER A 5 1.71 -6.92 31.19
C SER A 5 2.32 -6.17 30.01
N SER A 6 3.26 -6.79 29.30
CA SER A 6 3.74 -6.27 28.02
C SER A 6 2.53 -6.20 27.09
N GLY A 7 2.18 -4.99 26.63
CA GLY A 7 1.12 -4.81 25.64
C GLY A 7 1.42 -5.62 24.38
N ALA A 8 0.38 -5.95 23.60
CA ALA A 8 0.56 -6.63 22.33
C ALA A 8 1.45 -5.79 21.39
N VAL A 9 2.38 -6.46 20.71
CA VAL A 9 3.24 -5.87 19.68
C VAL A 9 2.82 -6.39 18.31
N THR A 10 3.20 -5.66 17.26
CA THR A 10 3.12 -6.16 15.88
C THR A 10 4.53 -6.42 15.37
N LEU A 11 4.82 -7.66 15.00
CA LEU A 11 6.07 -8.07 14.35
C LEU A 11 5.81 -8.26 12.86
N ALA A 12 6.56 -7.55 12.01
CA ALA A 12 6.48 -7.69 10.56
C ALA A 12 7.73 -8.36 9.99
N ARG A 13 7.53 -9.27 9.03
CA ARG A 13 8.61 -9.97 8.32
C ARG A 13 8.31 -10.02 6.83
N THR A 14 9.28 -9.62 6.01
CA THR A 14 9.19 -9.66 4.55
C THR A 14 10.02 -10.81 3.98
N VAL A 15 9.37 -11.66 3.17
CA VAL A 15 10.00 -12.73 2.41
C VAL A 15 10.02 -12.34 0.93
N ARG A 16 11.22 -12.30 0.35
CA ARG A 16 11.44 -12.03 -1.07
C ARG A 16 11.66 -13.34 -1.83
N PHE A 17 11.06 -13.46 -3.00
CA PHE A 17 11.19 -14.64 -3.84
C PHE A 17 10.87 -14.33 -5.30
N ALA A 18 11.43 -15.12 -6.20
CA ALA A 18 11.08 -15.12 -7.61
C ALA A 18 10.29 -16.37 -7.99
N VAL A 19 9.39 -16.22 -8.98
CA VAL A 19 8.82 -17.34 -9.73
C VAL A 19 9.48 -17.34 -11.10
N ASN A 20 10.42 -18.25 -11.29
CA ASN A 20 11.19 -18.39 -12.54
C ASN A 20 10.32 -19.10 -13.58
N LEU A 21 10.11 -18.46 -14.74
CA LEU A 21 9.13 -18.94 -15.73
C LEU A 21 9.63 -20.10 -16.59
N ALA A 22 10.95 -20.24 -16.70
CA ALA A 22 11.62 -21.25 -17.52
C ALA A 22 12.45 -22.25 -16.69
N SER A 23 12.37 -22.21 -15.35
CA SER A 23 13.11 -23.14 -14.50
C SER A 23 12.49 -24.52 -14.50
N ASP A 24 13.33 -25.55 -14.57
CA ASP A 24 12.94 -26.93 -14.32
C ASP A 24 12.31 -27.04 -12.91
N PRO A 25 11.03 -27.45 -12.78
CA PRO A 25 10.37 -27.60 -11.48
C PRO A 25 11.07 -28.62 -10.56
N GLU A 26 11.90 -29.52 -11.10
CA GLU A 26 12.67 -30.50 -10.33
C GLU A 26 13.97 -29.92 -9.73
N THR A 27 14.42 -28.76 -10.22
CA THR A 27 15.63 -28.10 -9.71
C THR A 27 15.25 -26.94 -8.77
N PRO A 28 15.23 -27.14 -7.43
CA PRO A 28 14.90 -26.06 -6.51
C PRO A 28 15.93 -24.95 -6.63
N PRO A 29 15.55 -23.69 -6.86
CA PRO A 29 16.54 -22.66 -7.10
C PRO A 29 17.26 -22.35 -5.79
N ARG A 30 18.59 -22.55 -5.79
CA ARG A 30 19.45 -22.45 -4.60
C ARG A 30 20.03 -21.04 -4.51
N GLY A 31 19.40 -20.18 -3.73
CA GLY A 31 19.99 -18.91 -3.29
C GLY A 31 20.03 -18.83 -1.78
N VAL A 32 21.10 -18.26 -1.23
CA VAL A 32 21.21 -17.95 0.22
C VAL A 32 21.01 -16.46 0.52
N ASN A 33 21.01 -15.61 -0.52
CA ASN A 33 20.81 -14.18 -0.39
C ASN A 33 19.32 -13.83 -0.23
N GLY A 34 18.84 -13.80 1.01
CA GLY A 34 17.46 -13.42 1.34
C GLY A 34 17.05 -12.00 0.92
N TYR A 35 18.01 -11.10 0.67
CA TYR A 35 17.73 -9.74 0.22
C TYR A 35 17.38 -9.70 -1.28
N ALA A 36 18.10 -10.47 -2.11
CA ALA A 36 17.76 -10.64 -3.53
C ALA A 36 16.56 -11.57 -3.76
N GLY A 37 16.19 -12.35 -2.73
CA GLY A 37 15.10 -13.29 -2.76
C GLY A 37 15.58 -14.74 -2.80
N VAL A 38 14.78 -15.63 -2.21
CA VAL A 38 15.05 -17.06 -2.23
C VAL A 38 13.74 -17.79 -2.56
N PRO A 39 13.64 -18.47 -3.71
CA PRO A 39 14.66 -18.49 -4.77
C PRO A 39 14.92 -17.10 -5.39
N PRO A 40 16.15 -16.82 -5.87
CA PRO A 40 16.44 -15.59 -6.60
C PRO A 40 15.85 -15.65 -7.99
N ALA A 41 15.69 -14.49 -8.61
CA ALA A 41 15.36 -14.40 -10.02
C ALA A 41 16.50 -14.98 -10.86
N ASP A 42 16.14 -15.88 -11.78
CA ASP A 42 17.04 -16.45 -12.77
C ASP A 42 16.36 -16.39 -14.15
N GLY A 43 16.96 -15.65 -15.08
CA GLY A 43 16.35 -15.30 -16.36
C GLY A 43 15.10 -14.41 -16.22
N PHE A 44 14.09 -14.63 -17.07
CA PHE A 44 12.81 -13.94 -16.99
C PHE A 44 11.95 -14.53 -15.87
N ALA A 45 11.76 -13.76 -14.80
CA ALA A 45 11.06 -14.18 -13.59
C ALA A 45 10.10 -13.11 -13.07
N ALA A 46 9.09 -13.54 -12.33
CA ALA A 46 8.23 -12.65 -11.57
C ALA A 46 8.76 -12.52 -10.12
N CYS A 47 9.19 -11.33 -9.73
CA CYS A 47 9.76 -11.05 -8.42
C CYS A 47 8.71 -10.47 -7.48
N TYR A 48 8.59 -11.02 -6.27
CA TYR A 48 7.59 -10.61 -5.29
C TYR A 48 8.19 -10.38 -3.91
N GLU A 49 7.56 -9.48 -3.16
CA GLU A 49 7.74 -9.36 -1.71
C GLU A 49 6.43 -9.76 -1.01
N LEU A 50 6.51 -10.70 -0.07
CA LEU A 50 5.40 -11.08 0.81
C LEU A 50 5.71 -10.63 2.23
N THR A 51 4.94 -9.69 2.77
CA THR A 51 5.08 -9.21 4.14
C THR A 51 3.99 -9.80 5.01
N LEU A 52 4.39 -10.47 6.07
CA LEU A 52 3.53 -11.01 7.12
C LEU A 52 3.64 -10.11 8.34
N ALA A 53 2.53 -9.61 8.86
CA ALA A 53 2.49 -8.94 10.15
C ALA A 53 1.72 -9.81 11.13
N CYS A 54 2.36 -10.18 12.24
CA CYS A 54 1.74 -10.92 13.32
C CYS A 54 1.58 -10.03 14.55
N LYS A 55 0.51 -10.22 15.31
CA LYS A 55 0.21 -9.44 16.51
C LYS A 55 0.00 -10.35 17.71
N GLY A 56 0.61 -9.99 18.84
CA GLY A 56 0.47 -10.73 20.09
C GLY A 56 1.40 -10.24 21.19
N PRO A 57 1.25 -10.74 22.42
CA PRO A 57 2.10 -10.36 23.54
C PRO A 57 3.50 -10.97 23.40
N PRO A 58 4.59 -10.23 23.66
CA PRO A 58 5.90 -10.83 23.84
C PRO A 58 5.92 -11.73 25.08
N ASP A 59 6.64 -12.86 25.01
CA ASP A 59 6.86 -13.74 26.16
C ASP A 59 7.49 -12.95 27.33
N PRO A 60 6.94 -13.04 28.55
CA PRO A 60 7.35 -12.19 29.66
C PRO A 60 8.76 -12.47 30.20
N ARG A 61 9.36 -13.62 29.85
CA ARG A 61 10.70 -14.02 30.31
C ARG A 61 11.79 -13.62 29.32
N THR A 62 11.52 -13.80 28.03
CA THR A 62 12.46 -13.59 26.94
C THR A 62 12.26 -12.26 26.22
N GLY A 63 11.09 -11.65 26.37
CA GLY A 63 10.66 -10.47 25.60
C GLY A 63 10.41 -10.77 24.12
N TYR A 64 10.41 -12.04 23.73
CA TYR A 64 10.29 -12.47 22.33
C TYR A 64 8.86 -12.87 22.00
N PHE A 65 8.33 -12.40 20.88
CA PHE A 65 6.96 -12.74 20.46
C PHE A 65 6.95 -13.97 19.52
N LEU A 66 7.65 -13.90 18.40
CA LEU A 66 7.72 -14.97 17.39
C LEU A 66 9.12 -15.02 16.78
N ASP A 67 9.60 -16.22 16.45
CA ASP A 67 10.83 -16.40 15.67
C ASP A 67 10.59 -16.09 14.19
N ILE A 68 11.35 -15.13 13.66
CA ILE A 68 11.30 -14.76 12.25
C ILE A 68 11.62 -15.94 11.32
N LYS A 69 12.37 -16.95 11.80
CA LYS A 69 12.64 -18.19 11.05
C LYS A 69 11.39 -19.02 10.88
N ASP A 70 10.50 -19.03 11.86
CA ASP A 70 9.23 -19.73 11.76
C ASP A 70 8.25 -18.98 10.84
N MET A 71 8.29 -17.64 10.85
CA MET A 71 7.59 -16.83 9.84
C MET A 71 8.09 -17.13 8.41
N ASP A 72 9.42 -17.16 8.23
CA ASP A 72 10.04 -17.50 6.94
C ASP A 72 9.66 -18.92 6.50
N ARG A 73 9.68 -19.89 7.43
CA ARG A 73 9.28 -21.29 7.17
C ARG A 73 7.81 -21.40 6.78
N ALA A 74 6.91 -20.76 7.53
CA ALA A 74 5.47 -20.77 7.26
C ALA A 74 5.16 -20.15 5.90
N ALA A 75 5.75 -18.99 5.58
CA ALA A 75 5.60 -18.37 4.27
C ALA A 75 6.05 -19.30 3.13
N ARG A 76 7.22 -19.94 3.28
CA ARG A 76 7.79 -20.84 2.27
C ARG A 76 7.01 -22.15 2.11
N ALA A 77 6.46 -22.69 3.18
CA ALA A 77 5.70 -23.94 3.14
C ALA A 77 4.24 -23.71 2.66
N VAL A 78 3.64 -22.58 3.02
CA VAL A 78 2.20 -22.34 2.81
C VAL A 78 1.94 -21.40 1.65
N ALA A 79 2.56 -20.21 1.64
CA ALA A 79 2.21 -19.14 0.71
C ALA A 79 2.90 -19.29 -0.65
N LEU A 80 4.23 -19.42 -0.65
CA LEU A 80 5.04 -19.41 -1.88
C LEU A 80 4.61 -20.47 -2.90
N PRO A 81 4.37 -21.75 -2.54
CA PRO A 81 3.97 -22.77 -3.50
C PRO A 81 2.61 -22.48 -4.16
N ARG A 82 1.69 -21.86 -3.42
CA ARG A 82 0.37 -21.48 -3.93
C ARG A 82 0.46 -20.28 -4.88
N ILE A 83 1.29 -19.30 -4.55
CA ILE A 83 1.57 -18.14 -5.43
C ILE A 83 2.28 -18.61 -6.71
N ALA A 84 3.33 -19.42 -6.57
CA ALA A 84 4.08 -19.95 -7.72
C ALA A 84 3.18 -20.77 -8.66
N ARG A 85 2.31 -21.64 -8.11
CA ARG A 85 1.33 -22.39 -8.91
C ARG A 85 0.39 -21.46 -9.67
N ALA A 86 -0.13 -20.41 -9.03
CA ALA A 86 -1.00 -19.44 -9.70
C ALA A 86 -0.27 -18.69 -10.82
N CYS A 87 1.00 -18.31 -10.62
CA CYS A 87 1.82 -17.67 -11.64
C CYS A 87 2.09 -18.59 -12.85
N LEU A 88 2.52 -19.83 -12.60
CA LEU A 88 2.87 -20.79 -13.65
C LEU A 88 1.63 -21.34 -14.38
N GLY A 89 0.51 -21.49 -13.68
CA GLY A 89 -0.77 -21.94 -14.23
C GLY A 89 -1.59 -20.85 -14.93
N ALA A 90 -1.15 -19.59 -14.89
CA ALA A 90 -1.93 -18.43 -15.33
C ALA A 90 -2.44 -18.51 -16.78
N ARG A 91 -1.74 -19.23 -17.66
CA ARG A 91 -2.17 -19.43 -19.06
C ARG A 91 -3.36 -20.38 -19.20
N ALA A 92 -3.48 -21.37 -18.31
CA ALA A 92 -4.53 -22.39 -18.37
C ALA A 92 -5.76 -22.00 -17.53
N THR A 93 -5.52 -21.49 -16.32
CA THR A 93 -6.56 -21.06 -15.39
C THR A 93 -6.12 -19.75 -14.73
N PRO A 94 -6.47 -18.59 -15.32
CA PRO A 94 -6.06 -17.30 -14.78
C PRO A 94 -6.64 -17.07 -13.39
N GLU A 95 -5.76 -16.99 -12.39
CA GLU A 95 -6.14 -16.67 -11.02
C GLU A 95 -5.71 -15.25 -10.66
N HIS A 96 -6.63 -14.49 -10.07
CA HIS A 96 -6.30 -13.14 -9.64
C HIS A 96 -5.52 -13.17 -8.31
N PRO A 97 -4.41 -12.42 -8.15
CA PRO A 97 -3.58 -12.48 -6.95
C PRO A 97 -4.34 -12.23 -5.63
N ALA A 98 -5.37 -11.38 -5.66
CA ALA A 98 -6.24 -11.15 -4.50
C ALA A 98 -7.00 -12.41 -4.07
N ALA A 99 -7.53 -13.20 -5.00
CA ALA A 99 -8.17 -14.49 -4.69
C ALA A 99 -7.16 -15.49 -4.11
N VAL A 100 -5.95 -15.55 -4.67
CA VAL A 100 -4.86 -16.40 -4.15
C VAL A 100 -4.52 -16.02 -2.71
N LEU A 101 -4.34 -14.73 -2.42
CA LEU A 101 -4.08 -14.25 -1.06
C LEU A 101 -5.21 -14.58 -0.09
N GLY A 102 -6.47 -14.42 -0.50
CA GLY A 102 -7.62 -14.76 0.33
C GLY A 102 -7.60 -16.23 0.77
N ARG A 103 -7.22 -17.15 -0.14
CA ARG A 103 -7.09 -18.58 0.17
C ARG A 103 -5.80 -18.94 0.93
N VAL A 104 -4.76 -18.12 0.84
CA VAL A 104 -3.49 -18.30 1.58
C VAL A 104 -3.63 -17.84 3.03
N PHE A 105 -4.43 -16.80 3.29
CA PHE A 105 -4.48 -16.13 4.59
C PHE A 105 -4.82 -17.08 5.75
N GLY A 106 -5.92 -17.85 5.64
CA GLY A 106 -6.35 -18.79 6.68
C GLY A 106 -5.28 -19.83 7.03
N PRO A 107 -4.85 -20.68 6.07
CA PRO A 107 -3.82 -21.68 6.32
C PRO A 107 -2.48 -21.10 6.83
N LEU A 108 -2.13 -19.88 6.43
CA LEU A 108 -0.92 -19.22 6.92
C LEU A 108 -1.10 -18.70 8.35
N SER A 109 -2.29 -18.19 8.68
CA SER A 109 -2.64 -17.82 10.06
C SER A 109 -2.57 -19.03 10.98
N ASP A 110 -3.14 -20.17 10.56
CA ASP A 110 -3.10 -21.43 11.32
C ASP A 110 -1.65 -21.89 11.57
N ALA A 111 -0.80 -21.83 10.53
CA ALA A 111 0.62 -22.16 10.64
C ALA A 111 1.41 -21.22 11.57
N LEU A 112 0.87 -20.04 11.87
CA LEU A 112 1.42 -19.04 12.78
C LEU A 112 0.63 -18.96 14.09
N GLY A 113 -0.17 -19.97 14.43
CA GLY A 113 -0.90 -20.02 15.69
C GLY A 113 -2.01 -18.98 15.84
N GLY A 114 -2.59 -18.52 14.72
CA GLY A 114 -3.68 -17.55 14.71
C GLY A 114 -3.25 -16.10 14.92
N THR A 115 -1.95 -15.80 14.92
CA THR A 115 -1.44 -14.45 15.20
C THR A 115 -1.34 -13.54 13.98
N LEU A 116 -1.63 -14.03 12.77
CA LEU A 116 -1.47 -13.26 11.54
C LEU A 116 -2.50 -12.12 11.47
N GLU A 117 -2.03 -10.88 11.58
CA GLU A 117 -2.84 -9.66 11.52
C GLU A 117 -3.01 -9.20 10.08
N SER A 118 -1.95 -9.24 9.27
CA SER A 118 -2.03 -8.88 7.85
C SER A 118 -1.02 -9.64 6.98
N LEU A 119 -1.39 -9.80 5.72
CA LEU A 119 -0.58 -10.40 4.67
C LEU A 119 -0.58 -9.50 3.45
N THR A 120 0.57 -8.94 3.09
CA THR A 120 0.73 -8.03 1.95
C THR A 120 1.63 -8.63 0.89
N LEU A 121 1.13 -8.75 -0.35
CA LEU A 121 1.91 -9.07 -1.53
C LEU A 121 2.19 -7.80 -2.33
N ALA A 122 3.46 -7.47 -2.51
CA ALA A 122 3.90 -6.49 -3.50
C ALA A 122 4.01 -7.20 -4.86
N LEU A 123 3.12 -6.83 -5.79
CA LEU A 123 3.16 -7.27 -7.18
C LEU A 123 4.22 -6.51 -7.98
N SER A 124 4.50 -5.29 -7.54
CA SER A 124 5.62 -4.44 -7.96
C SER A 124 5.97 -3.50 -6.80
N PRO A 125 7.03 -2.68 -6.89
CA PRO A 125 7.30 -1.64 -5.89
C PRO A 125 6.13 -0.65 -5.67
N TYR A 126 5.23 -0.55 -6.65
CA TYR A 126 4.18 0.47 -6.74
C TYR A 126 2.76 -0.10 -6.65
N HIS A 127 2.59 -1.43 -6.65
CA HIS A 127 1.29 -2.08 -6.59
C HIS A 127 1.30 -3.19 -5.53
N ARG A 128 0.47 -3.03 -4.51
CA ARG A 128 0.36 -3.95 -3.37
C ARG A 128 -1.08 -4.39 -3.15
N LEU A 129 -1.23 -5.64 -2.72
CA LEU A 129 -2.48 -6.24 -2.28
C LEU A 129 -2.31 -6.73 -0.85
N SER A 130 -3.26 -6.44 0.03
CA SER A 130 -3.22 -6.92 1.41
C SER A 130 -4.53 -7.58 1.83
N MET A 131 -4.41 -8.60 2.66
CA MET A 131 -5.50 -9.17 3.45
C MET A 131 -5.24 -8.86 4.93
N THR A 132 -6.30 -8.67 5.71
CA THR A 132 -6.19 -8.39 7.14
C THR A 132 -7.17 -9.24 7.93
N ALA A 133 -6.82 -9.57 9.18
CA ALA A 133 -7.67 -10.35 10.06
C ALA A 133 -8.96 -9.61 10.44
N HIS A 134 -8.92 -8.28 10.52
CA HIS A 134 -10.06 -7.44 10.91
C HIS A 134 -11.05 -7.17 9.77
N LEU A 135 -10.69 -7.46 8.51
CA LEU A 135 -11.58 -7.37 7.34
C LEU A 135 -11.50 -8.66 6.52
N PRO A 136 -12.02 -9.78 7.03
CA PRO A 136 -11.98 -11.05 6.32
C PRO A 136 -12.73 -10.96 4.99
N GLY A 137 -12.16 -11.52 3.93
CA GLY A 137 -12.76 -11.49 2.59
C GLY A 137 -12.63 -10.16 1.85
N VAL A 138 -11.91 -9.18 2.40
CA VAL A 138 -11.65 -7.88 1.76
C VAL A 138 -10.18 -7.77 1.38
N ALA A 139 -9.92 -7.44 0.11
CA ALA A 139 -8.60 -7.06 -0.36
C ALA A 139 -8.38 -5.55 -0.24
N LEU A 140 -7.28 -5.12 0.38
CA LEU A 140 -6.80 -3.75 0.33
C LEU A 140 -5.80 -3.60 -0.82
N VAL A 141 -6.15 -2.78 -1.81
CA VAL A 141 -5.35 -2.50 -2.99
C VAL A 141 -4.68 -1.15 -2.83
N ARG A 142 -3.36 -1.08 -2.99
CA ARG A 142 -2.59 0.17 -3.03
C ARG A 142 -1.86 0.26 -4.35
N HIS A 143 -2.06 1.35 -5.08
CA HIS A 143 -1.37 1.63 -6.34
C HIS A 143 -0.80 3.04 -6.30
N ARG A 144 0.50 3.21 -6.55
CA ARG A 144 1.13 4.54 -6.57
C ARG A 144 0.98 5.20 -7.93
N PHE A 145 0.72 6.50 -7.88
CA PHE A 145 0.68 7.44 -9.00
C PHE A 145 1.62 8.60 -8.68
N GLU A 146 2.04 9.33 -9.70
CA GLU A 146 2.81 10.56 -9.55
C GLU A 146 2.09 11.71 -10.23
N PHE A 147 2.31 12.92 -9.72
CA PHE A 147 1.94 14.16 -10.38
C PHE A 147 2.91 15.27 -9.98
N SER A 148 3.15 16.21 -10.89
CA SER A 148 4.04 17.35 -10.67
C SER A 148 3.21 18.61 -10.49
N ALA A 149 3.35 19.31 -9.35
CA ALA A 149 2.59 20.54 -9.13
C ALA A 149 3.40 21.59 -8.37
N ALA A 150 3.13 22.86 -8.68
CA ALA A 150 3.64 24.01 -7.97
C ALA A 150 2.60 24.57 -6.99
N HIS A 151 3.07 25.20 -5.92
CA HIS A 151 2.23 25.86 -4.92
C HIS A 151 2.98 26.88 -4.08
N ARG A 152 2.21 27.64 -3.30
CA ARG A 152 2.68 28.54 -2.25
C ARG A 152 1.85 28.31 -1.00
N LEU A 153 2.54 28.15 0.13
CA LEU A 153 1.88 28.14 1.43
C LEU A 153 1.72 29.57 1.94
N HIS A 154 0.49 30.05 2.04
CA HIS A 154 0.18 31.42 2.47
C HIS A 154 -1.20 31.48 3.13
N ALA A 155 -1.31 32.20 4.24
CA ALA A 155 -2.56 32.46 4.93
C ALA A 155 -2.91 33.96 4.82
N PRO A 156 -3.98 34.33 4.11
CA PRO A 156 -4.39 35.74 3.95
C PRO A 156 -4.76 36.44 5.26
N SER A 157 -5.10 35.68 6.30
CA SER A 157 -5.41 36.20 7.63
C SER A 157 -4.17 36.56 8.46
N LEU A 158 -2.96 36.25 7.98
CA LEU A 158 -1.70 36.56 8.64
C LEU A 158 -0.99 37.69 7.89
N SER A 159 -0.22 38.50 8.62
CA SER A 159 0.68 39.48 8.01
C SER A 159 1.77 38.79 7.17
N ASP A 160 2.45 39.54 6.32
CA ASP A 160 3.57 39.04 5.52
C ASP A 160 4.72 38.52 6.38
N GLU A 161 4.99 39.17 7.51
CA GLU A 161 6.02 38.73 8.45
C GLU A 161 5.64 37.42 9.14
N GLU A 162 4.39 37.29 9.58
CA GLU A 162 3.88 36.04 10.16
C GLU A 162 3.89 34.90 9.15
N ASN A 163 3.48 35.16 7.90
CA ASN A 163 3.55 34.17 6.83
C ASN A 163 4.97 33.68 6.57
N ARG A 164 5.94 34.60 6.45
CA ARG A 164 7.36 34.24 6.31
C ARG A 164 7.88 33.46 7.51
N ARG A 165 7.45 33.82 8.73
CA ARG A 165 7.85 33.12 9.96
C ARG A 165 7.26 31.72 10.05
N VAL A 166 6.00 31.53 9.68
CA VAL A 166 5.28 30.24 9.79
C VAL A 166 5.68 29.28 8.69
N PHE A 167 5.69 29.73 7.44
CA PHE A 167 5.87 28.86 6.26
C PHE A 167 7.28 28.92 5.67
N GLY A 168 8.12 29.88 6.09
CA GLY A 168 9.51 29.97 5.67
C GLY A 168 9.67 30.00 4.14
N LYS A 169 10.53 29.12 3.63
CA LYS A 169 10.79 28.97 2.18
C LYS A 169 9.53 28.61 1.38
N CYS A 170 8.56 27.93 2.00
CA CYS A 170 7.31 27.53 1.34
C CYS A 170 6.38 28.73 1.04
N ASN A 171 6.64 29.91 1.63
CA ASN A 171 5.89 31.15 1.36
C ASN A 171 6.50 32.01 0.22
N HIS A 172 7.53 31.51 -0.48
CA HIS A 172 8.14 32.26 -1.59
C HIS A 172 7.06 32.81 -2.55
N PRO A 173 7.06 34.13 -2.90
CA PRO A 173 5.97 34.73 -3.66
C PRO A 173 5.70 34.09 -5.02
N ALA A 174 6.74 33.59 -5.69
CA ALA A 174 6.62 32.86 -6.96
C ALA A 174 6.28 31.35 -6.78
N GLY A 175 6.05 30.91 -5.54
CA GLY A 175 5.84 29.51 -5.20
C GLY A 175 7.12 28.66 -5.29
N HIS A 176 6.91 27.35 -5.22
CA HIS A 176 7.85 26.26 -5.46
C HIS A 176 7.04 25.03 -5.91
N GLY A 177 7.67 23.90 -6.23
CA GLY A 177 6.93 22.71 -6.64
C GLY A 177 7.58 21.40 -6.23
N HIS A 178 6.82 20.32 -6.39
CA HIS A 178 7.21 18.97 -6.03
C HIS A 178 6.72 17.95 -7.05
N ASN A 179 7.42 16.81 -7.09
CA ASN A 179 6.93 15.60 -7.73
C ASN A 179 6.24 14.77 -6.64
N TYR A 180 4.94 14.94 -6.52
CA TYR A 180 4.15 14.26 -5.51
C TYR A 180 3.95 12.79 -5.87
N VAL A 181 3.92 11.93 -4.86
CA VAL A 181 3.42 10.55 -5.00
C VAL A 181 2.07 10.45 -4.34
N PHE A 182 1.09 9.90 -5.04
CA PHE A 182 -0.28 9.67 -4.57
C PHE A 182 -0.56 8.16 -4.50
N GLU A 183 -1.03 7.67 -3.36
CA GLU A 183 -1.39 6.25 -3.16
C GLU A 183 -2.79 6.15 -2.53
N PRO A 184 -3.85 5.83 -3.31
CA PRO A 184 -5.11 5.42 -2.75
C PRO A 184 -5.03 3.96 -2.28
N GLU A 185 -5.63 3.71 -1.13
CA GLU A 185 -5.90 2.40 -0.57
C GLU A 185 -7.38 2.10 -0.75
N ILE A 186 -7.70 1.14 -1.62
CA ILE A 186 -9.07 0.77 -1.98
C ILE A 186 -9.38 -0.59 -1.38
N ALA A 187 -10.44 -0.67 -0.59
CA ALA A 187 -10.95 -1.92 -0.06
C ALA A 187 -11.97 -2.53 -1.04
N LEU A 188 -11.76 -3.80 -1.40
CA LEU A 188 -12.60 -4.56 -2.33
C LEU A 188 -13.06 -5.87 -1.69
N GLU A 189 -14.36 -6.07 -1.58
CA GLU A 189 -14.94 -7.35 -1.16
C GLU A 189 -14.73 -8.41 -2.23
N LEU A 190 -14.00 -9.48 -1.92
CA LEU A 190 -13.68 -10.54 -2.87
C LEU A 190 -14.93 -11.26 -3.37
N ALA A 191 -15.95 -11.41 -2.52
CA ALA A 191 -17.23 -12.02 -2.90
C ALA A 191 -17.94 -11.18 -3.97
N ALA A 192 -17.91 -9.85 -3.86
CA ALA A 192 -18.54 -8.95 -4.81
C ALA A 192 -17.78 -8.85 -6.13
N THR A 193 -16.46 -9.05 -6.13
CA THR A 193 -15.62 -8.93 -7.34
C THR A 193 -15.25 -10.26 -7.98
N ALA A 194 -15.84 -11.38 -7.53
CA ALA A 194 -15.42 -12.74 -7.90
C ALA A 194 -13.90 -12.94 -7.74
N GLY A 195 -13.32 -12.31 -6.72
CA GLY A 195 -11.89 -12.36 -6.38
C GLY A 195 -10.99 -11.50 -7.26
N ARG A 196 -11.52 -10.67 -8.17
CA ARG A 196 -10.75 -9.87 -9.12
C ARG A 196 -10.50 -8.44 -8.61
N VAL A 197 -9.38 -7.85 -9.01
CA VAL A 197 -9.11 -6.42 -8.84
C VAL A 197 -9.11 -5.77 -10.23
N PRO A 198 -10.04 -4.85 -10.52
CA PRO A 198 -10.13 -4.20 -11.82
C PRO A 198 -9.09 -3.05 -11.93
N VAL A 199 -7.81 -3.40 -12.10
CA VAL A 199 -6.68 -2.44 -12.10
C VAL A 199 -6.90 -1.28 -13.07
N ALA A 200 -7.28 -1.56 -14.32
CA ALA A 200 -7.53 -0.52 -15.32
C ALA A 200 -8.67 0.45 -14.92
N ALA A 201 -9.71 -0.04 -14.24
CA ALA A 201 -10.80 0.81 -13.76
C ALA A 201 -10.36 1.69 -12.58
N ILE A 202 -9.50 1.16 -11.70
CA ILE A 202 -8.86 1.91 -10.61
C ILE A 202 -7.98 3.02 -11.18
N GLU A 203 -7.11 2.70 -12.14
CA GLU A 203 -6.25 3.69 -12.80
C GLU A 203 -7.08 4.79 -13.47
N ALA A 204 -8.12 4.42 -14.21
CA ALA A 204 -8.98 5.39 -14.90
C ALA A 204 -9.67 6.34 -13.91
N VAL A 205 -10.28 5.82 -12.83
CA VAL A 205 -10.97 6.69 -11.87
C VAL A 205 -10.00 7.57 -11.07
N VAL A 206 -8.81 7.08 -10.73
CA VAL A 206 -7.79 7.90 -10.06
C VAL A 206 -7.29 9.00 -10.99
N HIS A 207 -7.04 8.67 -12.26
CA HIS A 207 -6.62 9.64 -13.25
C HIS A 207 -7.68 10.74 -13.45
N GLU A 208 -8.92 10.36 -13.72
CA GLU A 208 -10.05 11.28 -13.94
C GLU A 208 -10.37 12.14 -12.71
N ALA A 209 -10.32 11.56 -11.51
CA ALA A 209 -10.72 12.24 -10.28
C ALA A 209 -9.62 13.07 -9.64
N VAL A 210 -8.36 12.71 -9.84
CA VAL A 210 -7.21 13.31 -9.13
C VAL A 210 -6.18 13.80 -10.13
N ILE A 211 -5.49 12.90 -10.85
CA ILE A 211 -4.28 13.26 -11.61
C ILE A 211 -4.56 14.35 -12.64
N ALA A 212 -5.62 14.23 -13.42
CA ALA A 212 -6.01 15.22 -14.43
C ALA A 212 -6.34 16.61 -13.88
N ARG A 213 -6.52 16.75 -12.56
CA ARG A 213 -6.82 18.02 -11.90
C ARG A 213 -5.60 18.72 -11.34
N VAL A 214 -4.55 17.97 -10.99
CA VAL A 214 -3.40 18.49 -10.23
C VAL A 214 -2.08 18.38 -10.98
N ASP A 215 -1.98 17.48 -11.96
CA ASP A 215 -0.73 17.28 -12.69
C ASP A 215 -0.41 18.47 -13.61
N HIS A 216 0.85 18.90 -13.58
CA HIS A 216 1.38 20.06 -14.29
C HIS A 216 0.61 21.37 -14.02
N THR A 217 0.17 21.57 -12.78
CA THR A 217 -0.57 22.79 -12.36
C THR A 217 0.17 23.63 -11.34
N PHE A 218 -0.26 24.88 -11.18
CA PHE A 218 -0.04 25.67 -9.97
C PHE A 218 -1.29 25.57 -9.10
N LEU A 219 -1.23 24.79 -8.01
CA LEU A 219 -2.39 24.42 -7.19
C LEU A 219 -3.23 25.62 -6.75
N ASN A 220 -2.60 26.70 -6.29
CA ASN A 220 -3.31 27.89 -5.82
C ASN A 220 -4.08 28.66 -6.91
N HIS A 221 -3.80 28.41 -8.19
CA HIS A 221 -4.41 29.11 -9.31
C HIS A 221 -5.36 28.21 -10.09
N ASP A 222 -4.95 26.98 -10.34
CA ASP A 222 -5.62 26.09 -11.27
C ASP A 222 -6.61 25.13 -10.58
N VAL A 223 -6.49 24.95 -9.26
CA VAL A 223 -7.34 24.04 -8.48
C VAL A 223 -8.26 24.85 -7.55
N PRO A 224 -9.58 24.88 -7.80
CA PRO A 224 -10.53 25.72 -7.06
C PRO A 224 -10.46 25.54 -5.53
N GLU A 225 -10.26 24.31 -5.06
CA GLU A 225 -10.15 23.95 -3.65
C GLU A 225 -8.95 24.61 -2.94
N PHE A 226 -7.92 25.01 -3.69
CA PHE A 226 -6.72 25.70 -3.16
C PHE A 226 -6.62 27.16 -3.59
N GLY A 227 -7.67 27.70 -4.21
CA GLY A 227 -7.75 29.09 -4.65
C GLY A 227 -7.69 30.11 -3.49
N PRO A 228 -7.82 31.42 -3.78
CA PRO A 228 -7.68 32.49 -2.79
C PRO A 228 -8.57 32.39 -1.55
N ALA A 229 -9.77 31.82 -1.70
CA ALA A 229 -10.73 31.57 -0.61
C ALA A 229 -10.79 30.09 -0.19
N GLY A 230 -9.88 29.27 -0.73
CA GLY A 230 -9.80 27.83 -0.51
C GLY A 230 -8.87 27.45 0.64
N LEU A 231 -8.47 26.19 0.63
CA LEU A 231 -7.51 25.63 1.57
C LEU A 231 -6.08 26.00 1.17
N ASN A 232 -5.20 26.10 2.16
CA ASN A 232 -3.76 26.16 1.90
C ASN A 232 -3.30 24.80 1.35
N PRO A 233 -2.57 24.69 0.21
CA PRO A 233 -2.17 23.41 -0.39
C PRO A 233 -1.05 22.71 0.38
N SER A 234 -1.15 22.62 1.70
CA SER A 234 -0.27 21.73 2.47
C SER A 234 -0.54 20.27 2.11
N VAL A 235 0.44 19.39 2.30
CA VAL A 235 0.31 17.96 1.96
C VAL A 235 -0.87 17.29 2.67
N GLU A 236 -1.23 17.74 3.88
CA GLU A 236 -2.40 17.29 4.63
C GLU A 236 -3.71 17.67 3.92
N ASN A 237 -3.83 18.92 3.47
CA ASN A 237 -5.01 19.40 2.74
C ASN A 237 -5.09 18.77 1.35
N ILE A 238 -3.95 18.54 0.68
CA ILE A 238 -3.90 17.81 -0.59
C ILE A 238 -4.45 16.39 -0.40
N ALA A 239 -3.97 15.65 0.59
CA ALA A 239 -4.50 14.31 0.89
C ALA A 239 -6.01 14.33 1.14
N ALA A 240 -6.50 15.25 1.98
CA ALA A 240 -7.93 15.35 2.29
C ALA A 240 -8.78 15.73 1.07
N VAL A 241 -8.31 16.64 0.22
CA VAL A 241 -9.00 17.03 -1.03
C VAL A 241 -9.05 15.85 -2.01
N CYS A 242 -7.92 15.19 -2.25
CA CYS A 242 -7.85 14.02 -3.14
C CYS A 242 -8.78 12.89 -2.66
N PHE A 243 -8.84 12.65 -1.34
CA PHE A 243 -9.78 11.69 -0.76
C PHE A 243 -11.23 12.06 -1.07
N ARG A 244 -11.65 13.31 -0.79
CA ARG A 244 -13.03 13.77 -1.03
C ARG A 244 -13.43 13.68 -2.50
N TRP A 245 -12.50 13.92 -3.42
CA TRP A 245 -12.76 13.74 -4.85
C TRP A 245 -12.94 12.27 -5.20
N LEU A 246 -12.12 11.38 -4.65
CA LEU A 246 -12.07 9.98 -5.08
C LEU A 246 -13.16 9.13 -4.39
N GLU A 247 -13.45 9.39 -3.12
CA GLU A 247 -14.37 8.61 -2.27
C GLU A 247 -15.72 8.26 -2.94
N PRO A 248 -16.51 9.24 -3.44
CA PRO A 248 -17.81 8.91 -4.04
C PRO A 248 -17.68 8.18 -5.38
N ARG A 249 -16.54 8.29 -6.07
CA ARG A 249 -16.31 7.73 -7.41
C ARG A 249 -15.87 6.27 -7.38
N ILE A 250 -15.23 5.83 -6.30
CA ILE A 250 -14.80 4.43 -6.13
C ILE A 250 -15.98 3.44 -6.24
N PRO A 251 -17.04 3.53 -5.41
CA PRO A 251 -18.17 2.61 -5.54
C PRO A 251 -18.94 2.77 -6.86
N GLN A 252 -18.99 3.98 -7.42
CA GLN A 252 -19.61 4.24 -8.73
C GLN A 252 -18.89 3.53 -9.88
N ARG A 253 -17.54 3.54 -9.87
CA ARG A 253 -16.73 2.92 -10.92
C ARG A 253 -16.57 1.41 -10.73
N LEU A 254 -16.38 0.97 -9.48
CA LEU A 254 -15.94 -0.39 -9.17
C LEU A 254 -17.06 -1.29 -8.63
N GLY A 255 -18.22 -0.73 -8.27
CA GLY A 255 -19.37 -1.44 -7.75
C GLY A 255 -19.51 -1.39 -6.22
N PRO A 256 -20.61 -1.94 -5.68
CA PRO A 256 -21.01 -1.76 -4.28
C PRO A 256 -20.07 -2.40 -3.25
N GLY A 257 -19.24 -3.38 -3.65
CA GLY A 257 -18.23 -3.99 -2.78
C GLY A 257 -16.91 -3.22 -2.69
N ALA A 258 -16.85 -1.99 -3.22
CA ALA A 258 -15.65 -1.17 -3.27
C ALA A 258 -15.80 0.10 -2.44
N ARG A 259 -14.78 0.43 -1.64
CA ARG A 259 -14.70 1.70 -0.91
C ARG A 259 -13.27 2.24 -0.88
N LEU A 260 -13.14 3.56 -0.87
CA LEU A 260 -11.87 4.19 -0.54
C LEU A 260 -11.62 4.05 0.96
N ALA A 261 -10.52 3.40 1.34
CA ALA A 261 -10.15 3.23 2.74
C ALA A 261 -9.30 4.41 3.22
N ARG A 262 -8.33 4.82 2.41
CA ARG A 262 -7.36 5.87 2.74
C ARG A 262 -6.69 6.40 1.48
N VAL A 263 -6.15 7.60 1.53
CA VAL A 263 -5.14 8.07 0.57
C VAL A 263 -3.91 8.51 1.33
N THR A 264 -2.74 8.31 0.75
CA THR A 264 -1.48 8.88 1.24
C THR A 264 -0.85 9.72 0.13
N VAL A 265 -0.37 10.91 0.49
CA VAL A 265 0.34 11.82 -0.42
C VAL A 265 1.72 12.08 0.15
N TRP A 266 2.74 11.84 -0.65
CA TRP A 266 4.12 12.23 -0.36
C TRP A 266 4.42 13.51 -1.13
N GLU A 267 4.77 14.56 -0.39
CA GLU A 267 5.34 15.79 -0.96
C GLU A 267 6.82 15.55 -1.33
N THR A 268 7.51 14.76 -0.51
CA THR A 268 8.88 14.30 -0.76
C THR A 268 9.03 12.86 -0.27
N GLU A 269 10.17 12.21 -0.55
CA GLU A 269 10.47 10.87 -0.02
C GLU A 269 10.38 10.76 1.51
N LYS A 270 10.52 11.89 2.23
CA LYS A 270 10.58 11.95 3.70
C LYS A 270 9.36 12.61 4.34
N THR A 271 8.47 13.19 3.54
CA THR A 271 7.31 13.95 4.02
C THR A 271 6.05 13.47 3.35
N SER A 272 5.08 13.01 4.14
CA SER A 272 3.79 12.55 3.66
C SER A 272 2.68 12.78 4.66
N ALA A 273 1.45 12.87 4.17
CA ALA A 273 0.24 12.83 4.97
C ALA A 273 -0.71 11.75 4.46
N ALA A 274 -1.45 11.13 5.38
CA ALA A 274 -2.48 10.15 5.07
C ALA A 274 -3.85 10.63 5.59
N TYR A 275 -4.91 10.36 4.82
CA TYR A 275 -6.28 10.73 5.16
C TYR A 275 -7.30 9.68 4.69
N PRO A 276 -8.30 9.31 5.52
CA PRO A 276 -8.34 9.53 6.97
C PRO A 276 -7.18 8.80 7.67
N ALA A 277 -6.95 9.18 8.94
CA ALA A 277 -5.87 8.61 9.76
C ALA A 277 -6.12 7.14 10.14
#